data_AF-A0A6G4HMT7-F1
#
_entry.id   AF-A0A6G4HMT7-F1
#
_cell.length_a   1.000
_cell.length_b   1.000
_cell.length_c   1.000
_cell.angle_alpha   90.00
_cell.angle_beta   90.00
_cell.angle_gamma   90.00
#
_symmetry.space_group_name_H-M   'P 1'
#
loop_
_entity.id
_entity.type
_entity.pdbx_description
1 polymer ?
#
loop_
_entity_poly.entity_id
_entity_poly.type
_entity_poly.pdbx_seq_one_letter_code
_entity_poly.pdbx_strand_id
1 'polypeptide(L)' 'MKVVRIIETQQPGIHKQLNKNRKQHNKKRRRGKKEDLSFSDYVQMMKHDSYKRHKGALRQR' A
#
# COMPACT_ATOMS: atom_id res chain seq x y z
N MET A 1 3.18 33.67 14.23
CA MET A 1 1.87 33.49 13.53
C MET A 1 1.81 32.12 12.89
N LYS A 2 0.66 31.42 12.96
CA LYS A 2 0.48 30.14 12.25
C LYS A 2 -0.21 30.40 10.90
N VAL A 3 0.46 30.07 9.79
CA VAL A 3 -0.05 30.26 8.42
C VAL A 3 -1.42 29.63 8.21
N VAL A 4 -1.70 28.49 8.85
CA VAL A 4 -3.02 27.82 8.78
C VAL A 4 -4.15 28.72 9.30
N ARG A 5 -3.94 29.44 10.41
CA ARG A 5 -4.96 30.34 10.98
C ARG A 5 -5.20 31.56 10.09
N ILE A 6 -4.19 31.99 9.35
CA ILE A 6 -4.28 33.09 8.38
C ILE A 6 -5.10 32.64 7.16
N ILE A 7 -4.81 31.46 6.61
CA ILE A 7 -5.55 30.92 5.46
C ILE A 7 -7.00 30.62 5.83
N GLU A 8 -7.25 30.15 7.06
CA GLU A 8 -8.60 29.90 7.56
C GLU A 8 -9.44 31.18 7.64
N THR A 9 -8.84 32.30 8.06
CA THR A 9 -9.53 33.59 8.22
C THR A 9 -9.63 34.38 6.92
N GLN A 10 -8.57 34.40 6.11
CA GLN A 10 -8.50 35.15 4.87
C GLN A 10 -9.09 34.40 3.67
N GLN A 11 -9.03 33.07 3.64
CA GLN A 11 -9.39 32.23 2.49
C GLN A 11 -10.10 30.93 2.92
N PRO A 12 -11.33 31.03 3.48
CA PRO A 12 -12.04 29.89 4.05
C PRO A 12 -12.36 28.80 3.01
N GLY A 13 -12.55 29.17 1.73
CA GLY A 13 -12.77 28.23 0.64
C GLY A 13 -11.57 27.32 0.39
N ILE A 14 -10.37 27.91 0.32
CA ILE A 14 -9.11 27.19 0.12
C ILE A 14 -8.80 26.31 1.34
N HIS A 15 -9.01 26.82 2.56
CA HIS A 15 -8.84 26.03 3.79
C HIS A 15 -9.71 24.76 3.78
N LYS A 16 -10.99 24.88 3.40
CA LYS A 16 -11.92 23.73 3.29
C LYS A 16 -11.44 22.71 2.25
N GLN A 17 -10.95 23.17 1.09
CA GLN A 17 -10.46 22.29 0.03
C GLN A 17 -9.18 21.55 0.45
N LEU A 18 -8.21 22.25 1.06
CA LEU A 18 -6.98 21.66 1.58
C LEU A 18 -7.26 20.58 2.64
N ASN A 19 -8.21 20.84 3.55
CA ASN A 19 -8.57 19.89 4.60
C ASN A 19 -9.27 18.64 4.04
N LYS A 20 -10.11 18.78 3.00
CA LYS A 20 -10.71 17.66 2.26
C LYS A 20 -9.64 16.78 1.59
N ASN A 21 -8.68 17.39 0.91
CA ASN A 21 -7.59 16.69 0.22
C ASN A 21 -6.72 15.88 1.21
N ARG A 22 -6.42 16.45 2.39
CA ARG A 22 -5.66 15.77 3.45
C ARG A 22 -6.35 14.48 3.92
N LYS A 23 -7.68 14.52 4.13
CA LYS A 23 -8.47 13.34 4.52
C LYS A 23 -8.46 12.25 3.45
N GLN A 24 -8.57 12.62 2.17
CA GLN A 24 -8.53 11.67 1.06
C GLN A 24 -7.15 11.01 0.91
N HIS A 25 -6.07 11.77 1.06
CA HIS A 25 -4.70 11.24 0.98
C HIS A 25 -4.41 10.22 2.09
N ASN A 26 -4.91 10.46 3.32
CA ASN A 26 -4.79 9.50 4.42
C ASN A 26 -5.58 8.21 4.18
N LYS A 27 -6.74 8.28 3.50
CA LYS A 27 -7.49 7.09 3.07
C LYS A 27 -6.73 6.28 2.01
N LYS A 28 -6.05 6.95 1.07
CA LYS A 28 -5.21 6.29 0.06
C LYS A 28 -3.98 5.62 0.69
N ARG A 29 -3.35 6.25 1.70
CA ARG A 29 -2.24 5.65 2.47
C ARG A 29 -2.65 4.37 3.20
N ARG A 30 -3.91 4.25 3.65
CA ARG A 30 -4.43 3.04 4.33
C ARG A 30 -4.69 1.85 3.41
N ARG A 31 -4.70 2.03 2.08
CA ARG A 31 -4.98 0.95 1.13
C ARG A 31 -3.82 -0.03 0.92
N GLY A 32 -2.76 0.06 1.73
CA GLY A 32 -1.53 -0.71 1.52
C GLY A 32 -0.77 -0.18 0.30
N LYS A 33 0.54 -0.41 0.25
CA LYS A 33 1.27 -0.28 -1.01
C LYS A 33 0.65 -1.27 -2.00
N LYS A 34 0.66 -0.97 -3.31
CA LYS A 34 0.60 -2.07 -4.30
C LYS A 34 1.68 -3.04 -3.86
N GLU A 35 1.31 -4.30 -3.65
CA GLU A 35 2.32 -5.29 -3.27
C GLU A 35 3.34 -5.33 -4.41
N ASP A 36 4.55 -4.87 -4.16
CA ASP A 36 5.68 -4.99 -5.08
C ASP A 36 6.19 -6.44 -5.02
N LEU A 37 5.26 -7.41 -5.16
CA LEU A 37 5.62 -8.82 -5.20
C LEU A 37 6.42 -9.05 -6.46
N SER A 38 7.66 -9.46 -6.26
CA SER A 38 8.52 -9.92 -7.32
C SER A 38 8.00 -11.26 -7.86
N PHE A 39 8.37 -11.61 -9.09
CA PHE A 39 8.04 -12.91 -9.67
C PHE A 39 8.47 -14.09 -8.76
N SER A 40 9.60 -13.95 -8.04
CA SER A 40 10.06 -14.92 -7.06
C SER A 40 9.08 -15.14 -5.90
N ASP A 41 8.41 -14.10 -5.44
CA ASP A 41 7.47 -14.19 -4.31
C ASP A 41 6.24 -15.01 -4.71
N TYR A 42 5.73 -14.81 -5.93
CA TYR A 42 4.66 -15.65 -6.49
C TYR A 42 5.07 -17.11 -6.63
N VAL A 43 6.27 -17.36 -7.14
CA VAL A 43 6.79 -18.73 -7.27
C VAL A 43 6.92 -19.40 -5.91
N GLN A 44 7.37 -18.67 -4.89
CA GLN A 44 7.48 -19.21 -3.53
C GLN A 44 6.11 -19.51 -2.92
N MET A 45 5.12 -18.65 -3.11
CA MET A 45 3.75 -18.88 -2.61
C MET A 45 3.04 -20.05 -3.30
N MET A 46 3.36 -20.31 -4.58
CA MET A 46 2.83 -21.45 -5.33
C MET A 46 3.58 -22.77 -5.07
N LYS A 47 4.66 -22.77 -4.28
CA LYS A 47 5.34 -24.01 -3.90
C LYS A 47 4.48 -24.76 -2.89
N HIS A 48 4.11 -25.99 -3.23
CA HIS A 48 3.47 -26.90 -2.30
C HIS A 48 4.53 -27.62 -1.45
N ASP A 49 4.52 -27.39 -0.13
CA ASP A 49 5.41 -28.05 0.84
C ASP A 49 5.28 -29.59 0.85
N SER A 50 4.15 -30.09 0.35
CA SER A 50 3.84 -31.50 0.22
C SER A 50 4.66 -32.21 -0.84
N TYR A 51 5.41 -31.51 -1.70
CA TYR A 51 6.21 -32.12 -2.75
C TYR A 51 7.69 -31.71 -2.67
N LYS A 52 8.58 -32.68 -2.85
CA LYS A 52 10.04 -32.50 -2.95
C LYS A 52 10.56 -33.07 -4.25
N ARG A 53 11.60 -32.45 -4.83
CA ARG A 53 12.34 -33.08 -5.92
C ARG A 53 13.39 -34.03 -5.34
N HIS A 54 13.37 -35.28 -5.79
CA HIS A 54 14.39 -36.28 -5.46
C HIS A 54 14.88 -36.93 -6.74
N LYS A 55 16.19 -36.86 -7.01
CA LYS A 55 16.82 -37.37 -8.25
C LYS A 55 16.10 -36.88 -9.52
N GLY A 56 15.75 -35.59 -9.57
CA GLY A 56 15.06 -34.97 -10.71
C GLY A 56 13.54 -35.19 -10.77
N ALA A 57 13.02 -36.25 -10.13
CA ALA A 57 11.59 -36.55 -10.09
C ALA A 57 10.86 -35.78 -8.98
N LEU A 58 9.61 -35.37 -9.25
CA LEU A 58 8.73 -34.80 -8.24
C LEU A 58 8.12 -35.94 -7.40
N ARG A 59 8.27 -35.86 -6.08
CA ARG A 59 7.70 -36.83 -5.13
C ARG A 59 6.91 -36.08 -4.08
N GLN A 60 5.84 -36.68 -3.57
CA GLN A 60 5.27 -36.22 -2.32
C GLN A 60 6.30 -36.43 -1.19
N ARG A 61 6.27 -35.53 -0.20
CA ARG A 61 7.24 -35.53 0.90
C ARG A 61 7.18 -36.81 1.70
#